data_AF-A0A960IM70-F1
#
_entry.id   AF-A0A960IM70-F1
#
_cell.length_a   1.000
_cell.length_b   1.000
_cell.length_c   1.000
_cell.angle_alpha   90.00
_cell.angle_beta   90.00
_cell.angle_gamma   90.00
#
_symmetry.space_group_name_H-M   'P 1'
#
loop_
_entity.id
_entity.type
_entity.pdbx_description
1 polymer ?
#
loop_
_entity_poly.entity_id
_entity_poly.type
_entity_poly.pdbx_seq_one_letter_code
_entity_poly.pdbx_strand_id
1 'polypeptide(L)'
;GGALAGLGASLSYAAIVRELEGVELAKHETRTDWLRRPLSADQIRYAQEDVAHLPEIERKLRQRLESLGRLAWDEAASAEVAAAALQRLPPDAGLRRLRG
;
A
#
# COMPACT_ATOMS: atom_id res chain seq x y z
N GLY A 1 -10.20 1.25 -0.50
CA GLY A 1 -10.52 -0.11 -0.96
C GLY A 1 -11.05 -1.04 0.12
N GLY A 2 -10.17 -1.67 0.92
CA GLY A 2 -10.51 -2.84 1.75
C GLY A 2 -11.73 -2.70 2.69
N ALA A 3 -11.86 -1.57 3.37
CA ALA A 3 -13.01 -1.30 4.25
C ALA A 3 -14.34 -1.23 3.46
N LEU A 4 -14.35 -0.55 2.32
CA LEU A 4 -15.54 -0.43 1.45
C LEU A 4 -15.90 -1.74 0.76
N ALA A 5 -14.90 -2.59 0.49
CA ALA A 5 -15.08 -3.94 -0.02
C ALA A 5 -15.59 -4.95 1.05
N GLY A 6 -15.73 -4.52 2.31
CA GLY A 6 -16.26 -5.34 3.39
C GLY A 6 -15.24 -6.32 4.00
N LEU A 7 -13.94 -6.04 3.87
CA LEU A 7 -12.88 -6.82 4.53
C LEU A 7 -12.66 -6.43 6.01
N GLY A 8 -13.42 -5.46 6.51
CA GLY A 8 -13.24 -4.87 7.84
C GLY A 8 -12.42 -3.58 7.81
N ALA A 9 -12.62 -2.73 8.81
CA ALA A 9 -11.82 -1.52 8.98
C ALA A 9 -10.42 -1.90 9.52
N SER A 10 -9.37 -1.32 8.94
CA SER A 10 -7.99 -1.39 9.44
C SER A 10 -7.25 -2.73 9.31
N LEU A 11 -7.48 -3.50 8.24
CA LEU A 11 -6.60 -4.64 7.93
C LEU A 11 -5.20 -4.16 7.52
N SER A 12 -4.16 -4.87 7.97
CA SER A 12 -2.79 -4.69 7.48
C SER A 12 -2.65 -5.20 6.04
N TYR A 13 -1.64 -4.71 5.31
CA TYR A 13 -1.33 -5.20 3.95
C TYR A 13 -1.20 -6.73 3.91
N ALA A 14 -0.41 -7.31 4.82
CA ALA A 14 -0.26 -8.77 4.92
C ALA A 14 -1.59 -9.50 5.16
N ALA A 15 -2.50 -8.92 5.95
CA ALA A 15 -3.83 -9.50 6.15
C ALA A 15 -4.70 -9.41 4.88
N ILE A 16 -4.59 -8.33 4.11
CA ILE A 16 -5.28 -8.18 2.82
C ILE A 16 -4.75 -9.18 1.79
N VAL A 17 -3.43 -9.34 1.68
CA VAL A 17 -2.79 -10.33 0.81
C VAL A 17 -3.26 -11.75 1.18
N ARG A 18 -3.27 -12.09 2.47
CA ARG A 18 -3.76 -13.39 2.93
C ARG A 18 -5.23 -13.61 2.59
N GLU A 19 -6.08 -12.61 2.82
CA GLU A 19 -7.51 -12.71 2.57
C GLU A 19 -7.87 -12.83 1.08
N LEU A 20 -7.17 -12.08 0.22
CA LEU A 20 -7.49 -12.00 -1.20
C LEU A 20 -6.71 -12.99 -2.06
N GLU A 21 -5.50 -13.37 -1.66
CA GLU A 21 -4.63 -14.26 -2.44
C GLU A 21 -4.30 -15.58 -1.73
N GLY A 22 -4.61 -15.72 -0.44
CA GLY A 22 -4.22 -16.91 0.33
C GLY A 22 -2.71 -17.01 0.59
N VAL A 23 -1.96 -15.94 0.30
CA VAL A 23 -0.50 -15.89 0.47
C VAL A 23 -0.16 -15.36 1.87
N GLU A 24 0.69 -16.09 2.60
CA GLU A 24 1.29 -15.60 3.83
C GLU A 24 2.61 -14.89 3.52
N LEU A 25 2.61 -13.57 3.66
CA LEU A 25 3.86 -12.80 3.61
C LEU A 25 4.70 -13.10 4.86
N ALA A 26 6.00 -13.28 4.67
CA ALA A 26 6.91 -13.45 5.78
C ALA A 26 6.93 -12.18 6.65
N LYS A 27 7.17 -12.35 7.96
CA LYS A 27 7.39 -11.21 8.85
C LYS A 27 8.76 -10.63 8.53
N HIS A 28 8.77 -9.56 7.75
CA HIS A 28 9.98 -8.81 7.48
C HIS A 28 10.16 -7.69 8.52
N GLU A 29 11.41 -7.39 8.86
CA GLU A 29 11.72 -6.24 9.69
C GLU A 29 11.48 -4.95 8.89
N THR A 30 10.35 -4.30 9.17
CA THR A 30 10.00 -2.97 8.65
C THR A 30 10.94 -1.86 9.13
N ARG A 31 11.84 -2.18 10.08
CA ARG A 31 12.73 -1.23 10.77
C ARG A 31 14.19 -1.53 10.46
N THR A 32 14.61 -1.24 9.24
CA THR A 32 16.02 -1.24 8.81
C THR A 32 16.46 0.18 8.41
N ASP A 33 17.76 0.45 8.44
CA ASP A 33 18.32 1.71 7.95
C ASP A 33 18.23 1.77 6.41
N TRP A 34 17.18 2.43 5.92
CA TRP A 34 16.91 2.65 4.49
C TRP A 34 17.82 3.70 3.84
N LEU A 35 18.63 4.42 4.61
CA LEU A 35 19.58 5.40 4.09
C LEU A 35 20.95 4.77 3.83
N ARG A 36 21.28 3.67 4.51
CA ARG A 36 22.52 2.91 4.29
C ARG A 36 22.68 2.49 2.84
N ARG A 37 23.89 2.61 2.29
CA ARG A 37 24.26 2.14 0.95
C ARG A 37 25.54 1.30 0.96
N PRO A 38 25.65 0.28 0.09
CA PRO A 38 24.60 -0.26 -0.77
C PRO A 38 23.46 -0.89 0.06
N LEU A 39 22.27 -1.05 -0.54
CA LEU A 39 21.18 -1.79 0.09
C LEU A 39 21.56 -3.26 0.23
N SER A 40 21.12 -3.90 1.31
CA SER A 40 21.28 -5.35 1.45
C SER A 40 20.34 -6.10 0.51
N ALA A 41 20.66 -7.36 0.20
CA ALA A 41 19.78 -8.22 -0.59
C ALA A 41 18.39 -8.37 0.05
N ASP A 42 18.32 -8.38 1.39
CA ASP A 42 17.05 -8.49 2.12
C ASP A 42 16.22 -7.21 2.03
N GLN A 43 16.86 -6.02 2.05
CA GLN A 43 16.17 -4.75 1.81
C GLN A 43 15.56 -4.68 0.41
N ILE A 44 16.30 -5.15 -0.61
CA ILE A 44 15.81 -5.20 -1.99
C ILE A 44 14.62 -6.14 -2.11
N ARG A 45 14.74 -7.35 -1.55
CA ARG A 45 13.69 -8.36 -1.58
C ARG A 45 12.41 -7.87 -0.89
N TYR A 46 12.55 -7.32 0.31
CA TYR A 46 11.43 -6.75 1.05
C TYR A 46 10.73 -5.63 0.27
N ALA A 47 11.50 -4.68 -0.29
CA ALA A 47 10.93 -3.59 -1.07
C ALA A 47 10.17 -4.08 -2.32
N GLN A 48 10.61 -5.18 -2.92
CA GLN A 48 9.91 -5.82 -4.03
C GLN A 48 8.61 -6.51 -3.57
N GLU A 49 8.65 -7.28 -2.47
CA GLU A 49 7.50 -7.99 -1.91
C GLU A 49 6.38 -7.05 -1.45
N ASP A 50 6.73 -5.86 -0.93
CA ASP A 50 5.78 -4.82 -0.50
C ASP A 50 4.91 -4.26 -1.64
N VAL A 51 5.31 -4.43 -2.90
CA VAL A 51 4.55 -3.93 -4.07
C VAL A 51 4.09 -5.03 -5.02
N ALA A 52 4.64 -6.24 -4.92
CA ALA A 52 4.41 -7.32 -5.86
C ALA A 52 2.93 -7.73 -5.98
N HIS A 53 2.19 -7.70 -4.87
CA HIS A 53 0.79 -8.14 -4.83
C HIS A 53 -0.22 -7.00 -5.05
N LEU A 54 0.23 -5.73 -5.08
CA LEU A 54 -0.67 -4.58 -5.22
C LEU A 54 -1.57 -4.64 -6.48
N PRO A 55 -1.07 -5.02 -7.67
CA PRO A 55 -1.92 -5.05 -8.87
C PRO A 55 -3.07 -6.07 -8.75
N GLU A 56 -2.79 -7.25 -8.21
CA GLU A 56 -3.77 -8.32 -8.08
C GLU A 56 -4.78 -8.05 -6.95
N ILE A 57 -4.30 -7.47 -5.84
CA ILE A 57 -5.17 -6.94 -4.77
C ILE A 57 -6.11 -5.87 -5.31
N GLU A 58 -5.62 -4.89 -6.08
CA GLU A 58 -6.43 -3.83 -6.67
C GLU A 58 -7.53 -4.42 -7.54
N ARG A 59 -7.17 -5.35 -8.43
CA ARG A 59 -8.11 -6.03 -9.34
C ARG A 59 -9.23 -6.73 -8.57
N LYS A 60 -8.90 -7.49 -7.52
CA LYS A 60 -9.87 -8.22 -6.68
C LYS A 60 -10.76 -7.27 -5.88
N LEU A 61 -10.19 -6.21 -5.31
CA LEU A 61 -10.95 -5.20 -4.58
C LEU A 61 -11.92 -4.46 -5.50
N ARG A 62 -11.48 -4.06 -6.69
CA ARG A 62 -12.32 -3.41 -7.70
C ARG A 62 -13.50 -4.29 -8.09
N GLN A 63 -13.25 -5.55 -8.47
CA GLN A 63 -14.31 -6.51 -8.81
C GLN A 63 -15.34 -6.67 -7.67
N ARG A 64 -14.87 -6.75 -6.42
CA ARG A 64 -15.75 -6.85 -5.26
C ARG A 64 -16.56 -5.57 -5.06
N LEU A 65 -15.94 -4.40 -5.21
CA LEU A 65 -16.63 -3.11 -5.10
C LEU A 65 -17.66 -2.90 -6.22
N GLU A 66 -17.37 -3.33 -7.44
CA GLU A 66 -18.31 -3.33 -8.57
C GLU A 66 -19.53 -4.21 -8.26
N SER A 67 -19.31 -5.43 -7.75
CA SER A 67 -20.40 -6.34 -7.36
C SER A 67 -21.30 -5.78 -6.25
N LEU A 68 -20.75 -4.89 -5.41
CA LEU A 68 -21.46 -4.21 -4.33
C LEU A 68 -22.08 -2.87 -4.78
N GLY A 69 -21.83 -2.41 -6.01
CA GLY A 69 -22.25 -1.09 -6.49
C GLY A 69 -21.55 0.07 -5.79
N ARG A 70 -20.34 -0.16 -5.24
CA ARG A 70 -19.60 0.79 -4.39
C ARG A 70 -18.31 1.33 -5.01
N LEU A 71 -17.98 0.93 -6.25
CA LEU A 71 -16.74 1.35 -6.91
C LEU A 71 -16.60 2.88 -6.95
N ALA A 72 -17.66 3.60 -7.34
CA ALA A 72 -17.63 5.06 -7.43
C ALA A 72 -17.32 5.74 -6.08
N TRP A 73 -17.73 5.14 -4.96
CA TRP A 73 -17.43 5.68 -3.63
C TRP A 73 -15.94 5.53 -3.29
N ASP A 74 -15.35 4.39 -3.68
CA ASP A 74 -13.92 4.14 -3.49
C ASP A 74 -13.05 5.03 -4.37
N GLU A 75 -13.46 5.24 -5.62
CA GLU A 75 -12.76 6.13 -6.56
C GLU A 75 -12.80 7.59 -6.09
N ALA A 76 -13.95 8.07 -5.63
CA ALA A 76 -14.09 9.41 -5.06
C ALA A 76 -13.21 9.59 -3.81
N ALA A 77 -13.26 8.65 -2.87
CA ALA A 77 -12.44 8.70 -1.66
C ALA A 77 -10.93 8.63 -1.97
N SER A 78 -10.53 7.79 -2.93
CA SER A 78 -9.13 7.68 -3.37
C SER A 78 -8.64 8.95 -4.05
N ALA A 79 -9.49 9.59 -4.87
CA ALA A 79 -9.18 10.86 -5.50
C ALA A 79 -8.99 11.99 -4.48
N GLU A 80 -9.82 12.04 -3.44
CA GLU A 80 -9.67 13.01 -2.34
C GLU A 80 -8.32 12.86 -1.61
N VAL A 81 -7.96 11.63 -1.27
CA VAL A 81 -6.66 11.32 -0.63
C VAL A 81 -5.49 11.71 -1.54
N ALA A 82 -5.56 11.37 -2.84
CA ALA A 82 -4.52 11.73 -3.80
C ALA A 82 -4.37 13.24 -3.96
N ALA A 83 -5.47 13.98 -4.08
CA ALA A 83 -5.47 15.43 -4.18
C ALA A 83 -4.84 16.08 -2.93
N ALA A 84 -5.22 15.61 -1.74
CA ALA A 84 -4.65 16.10 -0.48
C ALA A 84 -3.14 15.80 -0.36
N ALA A 85 -2.68 14.64 -0.86
CA ALA A 85 -1.26 14.30 -0.88
C ALA A 85 -0.46 15.24 -1.80
N LEU A 86 -0.97 15.53 -3.00
CA LEU A 86 -0.33 16.43 -3.95
C LEU A 86 -0.23 17.88 -3.44
N GLN A 87 -1.23 18.35 -2.71
CA GLN A 87 -1.20 19.69 -2.09
C GLN A 87 -0.17 19.81 -0.95
N ARG A 88 0.24 18.69 -0.34
CA ARG A 88 1.19 18.67 0.79
C ARG A 88 2.66 18.57 0.37
N LEU A 89 2.95 18.28 -0.89
CA LEU A 89 4.33 18.21 -1.37
C LEU A 89 4.87 19.63 -1.54
N PRO A 90 5.90 20.06 -0.77
CA PRO A 90 6.55 21.32 -1.07
C PRO A 90 7.21 21.25 -2.46
N PRO A 91 7.24 22.35 -3.23
CA PRO A 91 7.76 22.38 -4.61
C PRO A 91 9.24 21.94 -4.71
N ASP A 92 9.96 21.89 -3.60
CA ASP A 92 11.37 21.55 -3.45
C ASP A 92 11.61 20.42 -2.43
N ALA A 93 10.70 19.44 -2.30
CA ALA A 93 10.84 18.27 -1.42
C ALA A 93 11.97 17.29 -1.84
N GLY A 94 13.16 17.77 -2.16
CA GLY A 94 14.36 16.98 -2.33
C GLY A 94 14.85 16.46 -0.99
N LEU A 95 14.48 15.22 -0.64
CA LEU A 95 15.21 14.22 0.17
C LEU A 95 16.05 14.70 1.38
N ARG A 96 15.75 15.84 1.99
CA ARG A 96 16.47 16.35 3.17
C ARG A 96 15.51 16.58 4.30
N ARG A 97 15.17 15.49 5.00
CA ARG A 97 14.96 15.46 6.46
C ARG A 97 14.64 14.04 6.91
N LEU A 98 15.68 13.21 6.98
CA LEU A 98 15.74 12.11 7.95
C LEU A 98 17.08 12.28 8.66
N ARG A 99 17.06 13.07 9.75
CA ARG A 99 18.19 13.24 10.65
C ARG A 99 18.01 12.26 11.81
N GLY A 100 19.06 11.47 12.04
CA GLY A 100 19.55 10.99 13.34
C GLY A 100 18.64 10.03 14.07
#